data_AF-A0AAN8JHM4-F1
#
_entry.id   AF-A0AAN8JHM4-F1
#
_cell.length_a   1.000
_cell.length_b   1.000
_cell.length_c   1.000
_cell.angle_alpha   90.00
_cell.angle_beta   90.00
_cell.angle_gamma   90.00
#
_symmetry.space_group_name_H-M   'P 1'
#
loop_
_entity.id
_entity.type
_entity.pdbx_description
1 polymer ?
#
loop_
_entity_poly.entity_id
_entity_poly.type
_entity_poly.pdbx_seq_one_letter_code
_entity_poly.pdbx_strand_id
1 'polypeptide(L)'
;MEKNNLEIHRQIYNKARTTTNNLTALAKRSFTKDCLLSNKHNPREVYKITNSLLKPTEANILPSVQIDASLSDQFSEFFHDKVYTIRQDLSVNKPTNIFIEKKFEGRTLENFCLATEDETREKIQKSA
;
A
#
# COMPACT_ATOMS: atom_id res chain seq x y z
N MET A 1 31.96 -45.36 22.15
CA MET A 1 32.24 -43.94 22.43
C MET A 1 30.99 -43.35 23.06
N GLU A 2 31.03 -43.07 24.36
CA GLU A 2 29.94 -42.39 25.06
C GLU A 2 29.89 -40.92 24.62
N LYS A 3 28.69 -40.39 24.38
CA LYS A 3 28.51 -38.98 23.99
C LYS A 3 28.85 -38.09 25.19
N ASN A 4 29.63 -37.03 24.95
CA ASN A 4 29.92 -36.01 25.97
C ASN A 4 28.60 -35.34 26.42
N ASN A 5 28.43 -35.12 27.72
CA ASN A 5 27.24 -34.46 28.30
C ASN A 5 26.90 -33.12 27.61
N LEU A 6 27.90 -32.34 27.21
CA LEU A 6 27.73 -31.11 26.43
C LEU A 6 27.04 -31.35 25.09
N GLU A 7 27.38 -32.45 24.42
CA GLU A 7 26.80 -32.82 23.14
C GLU A 7 25.36 -33.30 23.29
N ILE A 8 25.06 -34.01 24.39
CA ILE A 8 23.69 -34.42 24.75
C ILE A 8 22.80 -33.19 25.00
N HIS A 9 23.26 -32.23 25.80
CA HIS A 9 22.51 -30.99 26.05
C HIS A 9 22.28 -30.17 24.78
N ARG A 10 23.30 -30.06 23.92
CA ARG A 10 23.17 -29.40 22.61
C ARG A 10 22.12 -30.09 21.73
N GLN A 11 22.10 -31.42 21.69
CA GLN A 11 21.12 -32.21 20.94
C GLN A 11 19.70 -31.99 21.47
N ILE A 12 19.51 -31.99 22.80
CA ILE A 12 18.22 -31.72 23.45
C ILE A 12 17.71 -30.32 23.10
N TYR A 13 18.56 -29.30 23.25
CA TYR A 13 18.21 -27.91 22.92
C TYR A 13 17.80 -27.77 21.46
N ASN A 14 18.63 -28.27 20.53
CA ASN A 14 18.33 -28.16 19.10
C ASN A 14 17.04 -28.89 18.73
N LYS A 15 16.77 -30.05 19.34
CA LYS A 15 15.52 -30.79 19.15
C LYS A 15 14.33 -29.95 19.63
N ALA A 16 14.38 -29.43 20.86
CA ALA A 16 13.32 -28.60 21.41
C ALA A 16 13.08 -27.32 20.61
N ARG A 17 14.15 -26.61 20.20
CA ARG A 17 14.09 -25.44 19.34
C ARG A 17 13.45 -25.75 17.99
N THR A 18 13.85 -26.86 17.36
CA THR A 18 13.29 -27.28 16.07
C THR A 18 11.81 -27.62 16.21
N THR A 19 11.44 -28.38 17.24
CA THR A 19 10.05 -28.73 17.52
C THR A 19 9.19 -27.49 17.75
N THR A 20 9.63 -26.57 18.59
CA THR A 20 8.88 -25.33 18.88
C THR A 20 8.72 -24.46 17.64
N ASN A 21 9.80 -24.24 16.87
CA ASN A 21 9.73 -23.50 15.61
C ASN A 21 8.74 -24.14 14.62
N ASN A 22 8.77 -25.46 14.49
CA ASN A 22 7.85 -26.20 13.61
C ASN A 22 6.40 -26.05 14.06
N LEU A 23 6.13 -26.20 15.37
CA LEU A 23 4.79 -26.01 15.93
C LEU A 23 4.29 -24.58 15.73
N THR A 24 5.14 -23.58 15.95
CA THR A 24 4.79 -22.17 15.70
C THR A 24 4.48 -21.92 14.22
N ALA A 25 5.27 -22.47 13.30
CA ALA A 25 5.02 -22.34 11.86
C ALA A 25 3.69 -23.00 11.45
N LEU A 26 3.41 -24.20 11.98
CA LEU A 26 2.15 -24.91 11.74
C LEU A 26 0.94 -24.14 12.28
N ALA A 27 1.04 -23.62 13.51
CA ALA A 27 -0.02 -22.82 14.12
C ALA A 27 -0.32 -21.55 13.31
N LYS A 28 0.73 -20.81 12.89
CA LYS A 28 0.58 -19.63 12.02
C LYS A 28 -0.09 -19.99 10.70
N ARG A 29 0.32 -21.09 10.08
CA ARG A 29 -0.29 -21.56 8.82
C ARG A 29 -1.76 -21.91 8.99
N SER A 30 -2.12 -22.61 10.08
CA SER A 30 -3.51 -22.95 10.37
C SER A 30 -4.35 -21.70 10.58
N PHE A 31 -3.89 -20.79 11.44
CA PHE A 31 -4.58 -19.53 11.71
C PHE A 31 -4.86 -18.73 10.43
N THR A 32 -3.85 -18.54 9.58
CA THR A 32 -4.01 -17.81 8.32
C THR A 32 -4.98 -18.51 7.38
N LYS A 33 -4.93 -19.85 7.29
CA LYS A 33 -5.89 -20.63 6.50
C LYS A 33 -7.31 -20.42 7.00
N ASP A 34 -7.53 -20.47 8.31
CA ASP A 34 -8.84 -20.30 8.92
C ASP A 34 -9.37 -18.88 8.67
N CYS A 35 -8.53 -17.85 8.81
CA CYS A 35 -8.88 -16.47 8.45
C CYS A 35 -9.31 -16.31 6.99
N LEU A 36 -8.61 -16.96 6.05
CA LEU A 36 -8.97 -16.92 4.63
C LEU A 36 -10.31 -17.61 4.37
N LEU A 37 -10.56 -18.76 5.00
CA LEU A 37 -11.81 -19.51 4.86
C LEU A 37 -13.00 -18.75 5.45
N SER A 38 -12.83 -18.12 6.62
CA SER A 38 -13.87 -17.29 7.25
C SER A 38 -14.21 -16.05 6.41
N ASN A 39 -13.25 -15.51 5.66
CA ASN A 39 -13.45 -14.31 4.83
C ASN A 39 -13.64 -14.62 3.33
N LYS A 40 -13.91 -15.88 2.94
CA LYS A 40 -13.98 -16.29 1.53
C LYS A 40 -14.96 -15.49 0.67
N HIS A 41 -15.98 -14.89 1.27
CA HIS A 41 -16.99 -14.05 0.60
C HIS A 41 -16.72 -12.54 0.71
N ASN A 42 -15.61 -12.14 1.34
CA ASN A 42 -15.18 -10.75 1.46
C ASN A 42 -13.83 -10.56 0.74
N PRO A 43 -13.85 -10.22 -0.57
CA PRO A 43 -12.63 -10.06 -1.37
C PRO A 43 -11.63 -9.03 -0.81
N ARG A 44 -12.13 -7.99 -0.13
CA ARG A 44 -11.29 -6.94 0.47
C ARG A 44 -10.46 -7.48 1.63
N GLU A 45 -11.06 -8.27 2.51
CA GLU A 45 -10.34 -8.88 3.63
C GLU A 45 -9.40 -9.99 3.16
N VAL A 46 -9.80 -10.79 2.16
CA VAL A 46 -8.90 -11.76 1.54
C VAL A 46 -7.67 -11.07 0.95
N TYR A 47 -7.86 -9.98 0.20
CA TYR A 47 -6.77 -9.17 -0.34
C TYR A 47 -5.86 -8.62 0.76
N LYS A 48 -6.43 -8.11 1.86
CA LYS A 48 -5.65 -7.58 2.99
C LYS A 48 -4.78 -8.67 3.63
N ILE A 49 -5.36 -9.85 3.88
CA ILE A 49 -4.65 -10.99 4.46
C ILE A 49 -3.54 -11.48 3.51
N THR A 50 -3.82 -11.66 2.23
CA THR A 50 -2.81 -12.10 1.25
C THR A 50 -1.70 -11.06 1.07
N ASN A 51 -2.05 -9.78 1.00
CA ASN A 51 -1.09 -8.69 0.89
C ASN A 51 -0.19 -8.60 2.13
N SER A 52 -0.72 -8.87 3.33
CA SER A 52 0.08 -8.94 4.57
C SER A 52 1.04 -10.15 4.61
N LEU A 53 0.78 -11.21 3.84
CA LEU A 53 1.68 -12.37 3.77
C LEU A 53 2.78 -12.18 2.72
N LEU A 54 2.47 -11.46 1.64
CA LEU A 54 3.34 -11.30 0.48
C LEU A 54 4.25 -10.07 0.60
N LYS A 55 3.78 -9.01 1.25
CA LYS A 55 4.62 -7.85 1.50
C LYS A 55 5.40 -8.06 2.80
N PRO A 56 6.75 -7.96 2.78
CA PRO A 56 7.48 -7.66 4.01
C PRO A 56 6.78 -6.45 4.62
N THR A 57 6.50 -6.48 5.92
CA THR A 57 6.12 -5.25 6.63
C THR A 57 7.23 -4.27 6.29
N GLU A 58 6.93 -3.25 5.47
CA GLU A 58 7.88 -2.19 5.20
C GLU A 58 8.25 -1.66 6.57
N ALA A 59 9.47 -2.00 7.02
CA ALA A 59 9.98 -1.58 8.30
C ALA A 59 9.88 -0.07 8.25
N ASN A 60 8.93 0.50 9.01
CA ASN A 60 8.44 1.87 8.89
C ASN A 60 9.53 2.78 8.33
N ILE A 61 9.57 2.94 7.01
CA ILE A 61 10.66 3.62 6.30
C ILE A 61 10.39 5.12 6.37
N LEU A 62 9.72 5.58 7.44
CA LEU A 62 9.69 6.97 7.77
C LEU A 62 11.15 7.31 8.06
N PRO A 63 11.80 8.07 7.17
CA PRO A 63 13.15 8.49 7.45
C PRO A 63 13.02 9.37 8.70
N SER A 64 13.90 9.15 9.68
CA SER A 64 14.04 10.02 10.85
C SER A 64 14.56 11.38 10.36
N VAL A 65 13.75 12.14 9.65
CA VAL A 65 14.15 13.43 9.09
C VAL A 65 13.62 14.49 10.01
N GLN A 66 14.49 14.90 10.93
CA GLN A 66 14.53 16.31 11.30
C GLN A 66 15.23 17.01 10.14
N ILE A 67 14.51 17.84 9.38
CA ILE A 67 14.93 18.94 8.48
C ILE A 67 13.87 19.08 7.38
N ASP A 68 12.99 20.08 7.52
CA ASP A 68 11.87 20.35 6.61
C ASP A 68 12.30 20.66 5.16
N ALA A 69 13.53 21.13 4.96
CA ALA A 69 14.02 21.53 3.64
C ALA A 69 14.14 20.36 2.65
N SER A 70 14.66 19.20 3.10
CA SER A 70 14.83 18.05 2.20
C SER A 70 13.50 17.45 1.75
N LEU A 71 12.45 17.60 2.57
CA LEU A 71 11.11 17.16 2.20
C LEU A 71 10.54 18.09 1.11
N SER A 72 10.66 19.40 1.28
CA SER A 72 10.24 20.38 0.26
C SER A 72 10.94 20.16 -1.08
N ASP A 73 12.24 19.85 -1.04
CA ASP A 73 13.04 19.57 -2.24
C ASP A 73 12.58 18.27 -2.93
N GLN A 74 12.37 17.19 -2.16
CA GLN A 74 11.85 15.92 -2.69
C GLN A 74 10.44 16.04 -3.28
N PHE A 75 9.56 16.79 -2.62
CA PHE A 75 8.21 17.05 -3.14
C PHE A 75 8.28 17.84 -4.45
N SER A 76 9.14 18.86 -4.50
CA SER A 76 9.33 19.69 -5.69
C SER A 76 9.87 18.86 -6.85
N GLU A 77 10.88 18.03 -6.61
CA GLU A 77 11.46 17.12 -7.61
C GLU A 77 10.42 16.13 -8.14
N PHE A 78 9.66 15.48 -7.24
CA PHE A 78 8.60 14.55 -7.63
C PHE A 78 7.54 15.20 -8.55
N PHE A 79 7.08 16.40 -8.21
CA PHE A 79 6.07 17.08 -9.03
C PHE A 79 6.64 17.58 -10.36
N HIS A 80 7.89 18.05 -10.37
CA HIS A 80 8.57 18.42 -11.60
C HIS A 80 8.71 17.23 -12.55
N ASP A 81 9.15 16.08 -12.05
CA ASP A 81 9.29 14.85 -12.83
C ASP A 81 7.94 14.35 -13.34
N LYS A 82 6.90 14.44 -12.51
CA LYS A 82 5.55 14.03 -12.92
C LYS A 82 5.01 14.92 -14.05
N VAL A 83 5.16 16.24 -13.91
CA VAL A 83 4.74 17.20 -14.94
C VAL A 83 5.55 17.01 -16.22
N TYR A 84 6.86 16.80 -16.11
CA TYR A 84 7.73 16.52 -17.25
C TYR A 84 7.29 15.25 -17.98
N THR A 85 7.05 14.17 -17.25
CA THR A 85 6.60 12.88 -17.82
C THR A 85 5.27 13.02 -18.54
N ILE A 86 4.27 13.68 -17.91
CA ILE A 86 2.96 13.94 -18.55
C ILE A 86 3.13 14.74 -19.84
N ARG A 87 3.97 15.77 -19.85
CA ARG A 87 4.23 16.58 -21.05
C ARG A 87 4.91 15.76 -22.15
N GLN A 88 5.85 14.91 -21.80
CA GLN A 88 6.50 14.00 -22.75
C GLN A 88 5.47 13.03 -23.35
N ASP A 89 4.66 12.38 -22.51
CA ASP A 89 3.61 11.46 -22.96
C ASP A 89 2.58 12.13 -23.89
N LEU A 90 2.21 13.38 -23.61
CA LEU A 90 1.31 14.18 -24.46
C LEU A 90 1.99 14.65 -25.75
N SER A 91 3.30 14.87 -25.74
CA SER A 91 4.05 15.29 -26.94
C SER A 91 4.33 14.13 -27.91
N VAL A 92 4.48 12.92 -27.39
CA VAL A 92 4.69 11.69 -28.17
C VAL A 92 3.36 11.20 -28.76
N ASN A 93 2.26 11.32 -28.01
CA ASN A 93 0.92 11.05 -28.52
C ASN A 93 0.35 12.32 -29.16
N LYS A 94 0.63 12.53 -30.46
CA LYS A 94 -0.15 13.51 -31.24
C LYS A 94 -1.64 13.27 -30.96
N PRO A 95 -2.43 14.32 -30.70
CA PRO A 95 -3.84 14.14 -30.44
C PRO A 95 -4.43 13.46 -31.68
N THR A 96 -4.80 12.18 -31.54
CA THR A 96 -5.79 11.59 -32.41
C THR A 96 -6.98 12.52 -32.28
N ASN A 97 -7.36 13.21 -33.34
CA ASN A 97 -8.58 14.02 -33.35
C ASN A 97 -9.75 13.05 -33.16
N ILE A 98 -10.03 12.71 -31.91
CA ILE A 98 -11.25 12.03 -31.53
C ILE A 98 -12.30 13.12 -31.69
N PHE A 99 -12.96 13.14 -32.84
CA PHE A 99 -14.18 13.92 -33.05
C PHE A 99 -15.23 13.36 -32.09
N ILE A 100 -15.24 13.90 -30.87
CA ILE A 100 -16.32 13.68 -29.94
C ILE A 100 -17.44 14.62 -30.39
N GLU A 101 -18.38 14.11 -31.20
CA GLU A 101 -19.63 14.80 -31.56
C GLU A 101 -20.59 14.92 -30.38
N LYS A 102 -20.08 15.16 -29.17
CA LYS A 102 -20.91 15.45 -28.01
C LYS A 102 -21.01 16.95 -27.86
N LYS A 103 -22.06 17.50 -28.47
CA LYS A 103 -22.45 18.91 -28.26
C LYS A 103 -22.59 19.13 -26.77
N PHE A 104 -21.89 20.13 -26.23
CA PHE A 104 -21.98 20.46 -24.81
C PHE A 104 -23.39 20.97 -24.51
N GLU A 105 -24.12 20.26 -23.64
CA GLU A 105 -25.49 20.60 -23.22
C GLU A 105 -25.52 21.34 -21.86
N GLY A 106 -24.35 21.70 -21.31
CA GLY A 106 -24.24 22.36 -20.02
C GLY A 106 -24.31 23.88 -20.10
N ARG A 107 -24.33 24.54 -18.94
CA ARG A 107 -24.04 25.97 -18.84
C ARG A 107 -22.53 26.17 -18.86
N THR A 108 -22.07 27.10 -19.71
CA THR A 108 -20.68 27.53 -19.73
C THR A 108 -20.34 28.20 -18.40
N LEU A 109 -19.26 27.78 -17.76
CA LEU A 109 -18.77 28.42 -16.55
C LEU A 109 -18.00 29.69 -16.95
N GLU A 110 -18.62 30.85 -16.76
CA GLU A 110 -18.02 32.12 -17.15
C GLU A 110 -16.95 32.61 -16.15
N ASN A 111 -17.06 32.22 -14.88
CA ASN A 111 -16.17 32.65 -13.81
C ASN A 111 -15.93 31.53 -12.80
N PHE A 112 -14.72 31.47 -12.25
CA PHE A 112 -14.42 30.65 -11.09
C PHE A 112 -14.68 31.46 -9.83
N CYS A 113 -15.40 30.86 -8.87
CA CYS A 113 -15.53 31.38 -7.52
C CYS A 113 -14.95 30.38 -6.51
N LEU A 114 -14.47 30.90 -5.39
CA LEU A 114 -14.10 30.07 -4.25
C LEU A 114 -15.36 29.38 -3.72
N ALA A 115 -15.24 28.10 -3.42
CA ALA A 115 -16.32 27.35 -2.80
C ALA A 115 -16.63 27.92 -1.42
N THR A 116 -17.91 27.98 -1.08
CA THR A 116 -18.35 28.41 0.25
C THR A 116 -18.13 27.31 1.29
N GLU A 117 -18.04 27.69 2.57
CA GLU A 117 -17.88 26.72 3.66
C GLU A 117 -19.00 25.67 3.63
N ASP A 118 -20.23 26.10 3.35
CA ASP A 118 -21.40 25.22 3.26
C ASP A 118 -21.28 24.19 2.12
N GLU A 119 -20.85 24.61 0.94
CA GLU A 119 -20.59 23.69 -0.18
C GLU A 119 -19.50 22.67 0.15
N THR A 120 -18.42 23.12 0.81
CA THR A 120 -17.35 22.20 1.23
C THR A 120 -17.84 21.19 2.27
N ARG A 121 -18.65 21.63 3.24
CA ARG A 121 -19.23 20.80 4.30
C ARG A 121 -20.19 19.75 3.73
N GLU A 122 -21.06 20.14 2.80
CA GLU A 122 -21.98 19.23 2.13
C GLU A 122 -21.23 18.12 1.38
N LYS A 123 -20.18 18.49 0.64
CA LYS A 123 -19.38 17.50 -0.12
C LYS A 123 -18.60 16.56 0.78
N ILE A 124 -18.07 17.04 1.90
CA ILE A 124 -17.35 16.20 2.87
C ILE A 124 -18.29 15.19 3.53
N GLN A 125 -19.51 15.62 3.91
CA GLN A 125 -20.48 14.74 4.59
C GLN A 125 -21.08 13.67 3.66
N LYS A 126 -21.25 13.95 2.36
CA LYS A 126 -21.72 12.97 1.37
C LYS A 126 -20.69 11.90 0.99
N SER A 127 -19.42 12.07 1.37
CA SER A 127 -18.33 11.12 1.08
C SER A 127 -17.96 10.21 2.26
N ALA A 128 -18.67 10.31 3.40
CA ALA A 128 -18.55 9.41 4.56
C ALA A 128 -19.69 8.38 4.57
#